data_AF-A0A1F7IEL7-F1
#
_entry.id   AF-A0A1F7IEL7-F1
#
_cell.length_a   1.000
_cell.length_b   1.000
_cell.length_c   1.000
_cell.angle_alpha   90.00
_cell.angle_beta   90.00
_cell.angle_gamma   90.00
#
_symmetry.space_group_name_H-M   'P 1'
#
loop_
_entity.id
_entity.type
_entity.pdbx_description
1 polymer ?
#
loop_
_entity_poly.entity_id
_entity_poly.type
_entity_poly.pdbx_seq_one_letter_code
_entity_poly.pdbx_strand_id
1 'polypeptide(L)'
;MSDQPFANNDNPLLRALVAKSIENSLSVAVVAFPGTTNKGFIEQRTVETMKSNAIDAINELKNIINNFKNLKKILIGRSAGGTLVGGLVNLNFEKFIIIAGRLKTKELYDQIIKKPGSYPKLVKNNKNYYAFGLSKPYIRADKTFKNKNSLFYCLCQKYVDELINEESVIRNTFKLSNKQAELLFLQSRDDKTVPYQVNEWKKLADMNNLKNEIYSIKFPCGHMFNTEPAVNETVDKIISFINC
;
A
#
# COMPACT_ATOMS: atom_id res chain seq x y z
N MET A 1 -5.72 -0.41 -28.52
CA MET A 1 -6.82 -0.09 -27.58
C MET A 1 -6.42 -0.69 -26.24
N SER A 2 -6.16 0.12 -25.21
CA SER A 2 -5.71 -0.40 -23.91
C SER A 2 -6.91 -0.81 -23.05
N ASP A 3 -7.11 -2.12 -22.89
CA ASP A 3 -8.09 -2.75 -22.00
C ASP A 3 -7.69 -2.63 -20.51
N GLN A 4 -7.38 -1.41 -20.06
CA GLN A 4 -7.12 -1.12 -18.67
C GLN A 4 -8.35 -0.44 -18.04
N PRO A 5 -9.13 -1.13 -17.19
CA PRO A 5 -10.30 -0.55 -16.54
C PRO A 5 -9.95 0.42 -15.38
N PHE A 6 -8.80 1.09 -15.45
CA PHE A 6 -8.35 2.08 -14.45
C PHE A 6 -8.97 3.46 -14.66
N ALA A 7 -9.67 3.67 -15.78
CA ALA A 7 -10.32 4.93 -16.14
C ALA A 7 -11.78 5.06 -15.65
N ASN A 8 -12.25 4.20 -14.76
CA ASN A 8 -13.49 4.50 -14.04
C ASN A 8 -13.20 5.48 -12.90
N ASN A 9 -14.07 6.47 -12.74
CA ASN A 9 -13.95 7.70 -11.93
C ASN A 9 -13.64 7.55 -10.42
N ASP A 10 -13.23 6.39 -9.92
CA ASP A 10 -13.34 5.99 -8.51
C ASP A 10 -12.10 6.28 -7.63
N ASN A 11 -11.02 6.85 -8.18
CA ASN A 11 -9.83 7.25 -7.39
C ASN A 11 -9.38 8.68 -7.70
N PRO A 12 -9.98 9.69 -7.04
CA PRO A 12 -9.71 11.10 -7.31
C PRO A 12 -8.26 11.50 -7.01
N LEU A 13 -7.64 10.91 -5.97
CA LEU A 13 -6.24 11.18 -5.62
C LEU A 13 -5.28 10.73 -6.74
N LEU A 14 -5.46 9.53 -7.30
CA LEU A 14 -4.60 9.05 -8.38
C LEU A 14 -4.72 9.95 -9.62
N ARG A 15 -5.95 10.34 -10.00
CA ARG A 15 -6.19 11.21 -11.16
C ARG A 15 -5.53 12.57 -10.98
N ALA A 16 -5.76 13.22 -9.84
CA ALA A 16 -5.18 14.52 -9.55
C ALA A 16 -3.64 14.46 -9.51
N LEU A 17 -3.07 13.41 -8.92
CA LEU A 17 -1.62 13.22 -8.88
C LEU A 17 -1.02 13.02 -10.27
N VAL A 18 -1.64 12.20 -11.13
CA VAL A 18 -1.19 11.99 -12.52
C VAL A 18 -1.25 13.30 -13.29
N ALA A 19 -2.38 14.02 -13.24
CA ALA A 19 -2.54 15.30 -13.91
C ALA A 19 -1.49 16.31 -13.46
N LYS A 20 -1.31 16.48 -12.14
CA LYS A 20 -0.34 17.43 -11.58
C LYS A 20 1.11 17.05 -11.89
N SER A 21 1.40 15.76 -11.94
CA SER A 21 2.73 15.26 -12.31
C SER A 21 3.06 15.62 -13.76
N ILE A 22 2.11 15.47 -14.68
CA ILE A 22 2.27 15.85 -16.09
C ILE A 22 2.45 17.37 -16.23
N GLU A 23 1.68 18.18 -15.49
CA GLU A 23 1.87 19.65 -15.42
C GLU A 23 3.30 20.03 -14.96
N ASN A 24 3.93 19.19 -14.14
CA ASN A 24 5.31 19.36 -13.65
C ASN A 24 6.34 18.61 -14.50
N SER A 25 5.99 18.22 -15.74
CA SER A 25 6.90 17.55 -16.69
C SER A 25 7.45 16.21 -16.19
N LEU A 26 6.71 15.51 -15.33
CA LEU A 26 7.04 14.17 -14.86
C LEU A 26 6.40 13.10 -15.77
N SER A 27 7.16 12.04 -16.03
CA SER A 27 6.62 10.82 -16.64
C SER A 27 6.03 9.91 -15.57
N VAL A 28 4.81 9.42 -15.77
CA VAL A 28 4.10 8.60 -14.79
C VAL A 28 3.80 7.22 -15.35
N ALA A 29 4.20 6.18 -14.63
CA ALA A 29 3.79 4.80 -14.87
C ALA A 29 2.90 4.34 -13.71
N VAL A 30 1.69 3.87 -14.02
CA VAL A 30 0.75 3.34 -13.02
C VAL A 30 0.79 1.82 -13.07
N VAL A 31 1.20 1.19 -11.96
CA VAL A 31 1.28 -0.27 -11.87
C VAL A 31 0.00 -0.84 -11.27
N ALA A 32 -0.65 -1.69 -12.05
CA ALA A 32 -1.84 -2.43 -11.68
C ALA A 32 -1.47 -3.79 -11.08
N PHE A 33 -1.93 -4.09 -9.86
CA PHE A 33 -1.70 -5.40 -9.25
C PHE A 33 -2.89 -6.35 -9.47
N PRO A 34 -2.69 -7.68 -9.55
CA PRO A 34 -3.78 -8.65 -9.54
C PRO A 34 -4.74 -8.40 -8.36
N GLY A 35 -6.05 -8.50 -8.61
CA GLY A 35 -7.09 -8.18 -7.62
C GLY A 35 -7.48 -6.70 -7.53
N THR A 36 -6.92 -5.83 -8.38
CA THR A 36 -7.36 -4.42 -8.52
C THR A 36 -8.58 -4.26 -9.44
N THR A 37 -8.89 -5.24 -10.27
CA THR A 37 -10.06 -5.26 -11.15
C THR A 37 -11.08 -6.30 -10.67
N ASN A 38 -12.36 -6.15 -11.03
CA ASN A 38 -13.47 -7.04 -10.65
C ASN A 38 -13.31 -8.53 -11.08
N LYS A 39 -12.20 -8.89 -11.73
CA LYS A 39 -11.87 -10.25 -12.17
C LYS A 39 -10.63 -10.86 -11.48
N GLY A 40 -9.91 -10.09 -10.65
CA GLY A 40 -8.71 -10.59 -9.97
C GLY A 40 -9.06 -11.39 -8.71
N PHE A 41 -8.45 -12.56 -8.53
CA PHE A 41 -8.57 -13.34 -7.31
C PHE A 41 -7.85 -12.61 -6.17
N ILE A 42 -8.61 -12.17 -5.16
CA ILE A 42 -8.03 -11.52 -3.97
C ILE A 42 -7.02 -12.44 -3.26
N GLU A 43 -7.14 -13.77 -3.42
CA GLU A 43 -6.18 -14.80 -3.00
C GLU A 43 -4.75 -14.55 -3.51
N GLN A 44 -4.58 -13.82 -4.62
CA GLN A 44 -3.30 -13.51 -5.24
C GLN A 44 -2.72 -12.16 -4.79
N ARG A 45 -3.44 -11.37 -3.98
CA ARG A 45 -3.01 -10.03 -3.55
C ARG A 45 -2.18 -10.07 -2.28
N THR A 46 -1.07 -10.78 -2.36
CA THR A 46 -0.05 -10.87 -1.33
C THR A 46 0.99 -9.75 -1.49
N VAL A 47 1.71 -9.39 -0.42
CA VAL A 47 2.82 -8.42 -0.57
C VAL A 47 3.91 -8.98 -1.46
N GLU A 48 4.17 -10.29 -1.37
CA GLU A 48 5.15 -10.95 -2.24
C GLU A 48 4.78 -10.83 -3.72
N THR A 49 3.52 -11.07 -4.09
CA THR A 49 3.09 -10.97 -5.49
C THR A 49 3.06 -9.51 -5.95
N MET A 50 2.58 -8.58 -5.10
CA MET A 50 2.64 -7.16 -5.41
C MET A 50 4.09 -6.69 -5.61
N LYS A 51 5.03 -7.20 -4.80
CA LYS A 51 6.45 -6.95 -4.94
C LYS A 51 7.00 -7.50 -6.24
N SER A 52 6.74 -8.76 -6.58
CA SER A 52 7.15 -9.36 -7.86
C SER A 52 6.66 -8.52 -9.03
N ASN A 53 5.36 -8.20 -9.07
CA ASN A 53 4.76 -7.41 -10.13
C ASN A 53 5.37 -5.99 -10.25
N ALA A 54 5.67 -5.35 -9.11
CA ALA A 54 6.35 -4.06 -9.13
C ALA A 54 7.76 -4.17 -9.71
N ILE A 55 8.50 -5.22 -9.37
CA ILE A 55 9.85 -5.47 -9.92
C ILE A 55 9.78 -5.78 -11.42
N ASP A 56 8.81 -6.58 -11.85
CA ASP A 56 8.60 -6.91 -13.26
C ASP A 56 8.28 -5.66 -14.08
N ALA A 57 7.37 -4.81 -13.59
CA ALA A 57 7.06 -3.52 -14.22
C ALA A 57 8.30 -2.60 -14.29
N ILE A 58 9.11 -2.54 -13.23
CA ILE A 58 10.37 -1.78 -13.23
C ILE A 58 11.35 -2.33 -14.27
N ASN A 59 11.43 -3.66 -14.42
CA ASN A 59 12.32 -4.30 -15.40
C ASN A 59 11.83 -4.09 -16.83
N GLU A 60 10.53 -4.10 -17.07
CA GLU A 60 9.96 -3.74 -18.38
C GLU A 60 10.29 -2.29 -18.74
N LEU A 61 10.11 -1.34 -17.80
CA LEU A 61 10.49 0.06 -18.00
C LEU A 61 11.98 0.25 -18.28
N LYS A 62 12.86 -0.53 -17.63
CA LYS A 62 14.30 -0.53 -17.91
C LYS A 62 14.60 -0.91 -19.37
N ASN A 63 13.85 -1.83 -19.93
CA ASN A 63 14.07 -2.33 -21.29
C ASN A 63 13.55 -1.38 -22.36
N ILE A 64 12.50 -0.60 -22.05
CA ILE A 64 11.86 0.31 -23.00
C ILE A 64 12.51 1.70 -23.00
N ILE A 65 13.08 2.15 -21.88
CA ILE A 65 13.61 3.50 -21.72
C ILE A 65 15.14 3.51 -21.84
N ASN A 66 15.65 4.01 -22.97
CA ASN A 66 17.08 4.00 -23.35
C ASN A 66 18.06 4.63 -22.34
N ASN A 67 17.59 5.40 -21.35
CA ASN A 67 18.42 6.00 -20.30
C ASN A 67 17.86 5.77 -18.88
N PHE A 68 17.09 4.70 -18.67
CA PHE A 68 16.41 4.44 -17.40
C PHE A 68 17.31 4.56 -16.17
N LYS A 69 18.56 4.07 -16.25
CA LYS A 69 19.53 4.13 -15.15
C LYS A 69 19.76 5.56 -14.63
N ASN A 70 19.82 6.54 -15.52
CA ASN A 70 20.17 7.94 -15.21
C ASN A 70 18.95 8.80 -14.85
N LEU A 71 17.74 8.27 -14.99
CA LEU A 71 16.53 8.98 -14.58
C LEU A 71 16.42 9.04 -13.05
N LYS A 72 15.96 10.17 -12.53
CA LYS A 72 15.44 10.23 -11.16
C LYS A 72 14.14 9.44 -11.09
N LYS A 73 14.06 8.51 -10.15
CA LYS A 73 12.95 7.56 -9.98
C LYS A 73 12.30 7.81 -8.63
N ILE A 74 10.98 7.78 -8.65
CA ILE A 74 10.14 8.08 -7.50
C ILE A 74 9.12 6.97 -7.41
N LEU A 75 8.96 6.40 -6.22
CA LEU A 75 7.98 5.35 -5.98
C LEU A 75 6.92 5.84 -5.00
N ILE A 76 5.66 5.80 -5.43
CA ILE A 76 4.52 6.31 -4.66
C ILE A 76 3.53 5.18 -4.45
N GLY A 77 3.05 5.03 -3.22
CA GLY A 77 2.06 4.02 -2.87
C GLY A 77 1.07 4.51 -1.85
N ARG A 78 -0.20 4.11 -2.01
CA ARG A 78 -1.27 4.35 -1.03
C ARG A 78 -1.75 3.05 -0.39
N SER A 79 -2.08 3.08 0.91
CA SER A 79 -2.67 1.94 1.63
C SER A 79 -1.75 0.71 1.53
N ALA A 80 -2.25 -0.44 1.11
CA ALA A 80 -1.43 -1.62 0.82
C ALA A 80 -0.30 -1.33 -0.19
N GLY A 81 -0.50 -0.41 -1.14
CA GLY A 81 0.57 0.07 -2.02
C GLY A 81 1.62 0.89 -1.29
N GLY A 82 1.24 1.68 -0.28
CA GLY A 82 2.18 2.43 0.56
C GLY A 82 3.05 1.50 1.41
N THR A 83 2.43 0.46 1.97
CA THR A 83 3.16 -0.63 2.64
C THR A 83 4.14 -1.33 1.71
N LEU A 84 3.73 -1.62 0.47
CA LEU A 84 4.61 -2.18 -0.55
C LEU A 84 5.81 -1.26 -0.83
N VAL A 85 5.59 0.05 -0.96
CA VAL A 85 6.67 1.03 -1.12
C VAL A 85 7.66 0.96 0.04
N GLY A 86 7.19 0.83 1.28
CA GLY A 86 8.04 0.56 2.44
C GLY A 86 8.87 -0.74 2.30
N GLY A 87 8.28 -1.79 1.73
CA GLY A 87 8.95 -3.05 1.40
C GLY A 87 9.88 -3.00 0.18
N LEU A 88 10.05 -1.83 -0.43
CA LEU A 88 10.84 -1.58 -1.63
C LEU A 88 11.84 -0.42 -1.48
N VAL A 89 12.00 0.15 -0.28
CA VAL A 89 12.94 1.27 -0.03
C VAL A 89 14.41 0.93 -0.31
N ASN A 90 14.73 -0.35 -0.46
CA ASN A 90 16.05 -0.82 -0.84
C ASN A 90 16.34 -0.74 -2.35
N LEU A 91 15.35 -0.36 -3.15
CA LEU A 91 15.57 -0.12 -4.58
C LEU A 91 16.36 1.17 -4.80
N ASN A 92 17.06 1.26 -5.94
CA ASN A 92 17.83 2.44 -6.33
C ASN A 92 16.92 3.54 -6.89
N PHE A 93 16.12 4.14 -6.01
CA PHE A 93 15.20 5.23 -6.27
C PHE A 93 15.52 6.37 -5.29
N GLU A 94 15.34 7.61 -5.74
CA GLU A 94 15.71 8.81 -5.00
C GLU A 94 14.68 9.15 -3.94
N LYS A 95 13.39 8.93 -4.25
CA LYS A 95 12.28 9.33 -3.38
C LYS A 95 11.23 8.23 -3.23
N PHE A 96 10.78 8.03 -2.01
CA PHE A 96 9.72 7.08 -1.65
C PHE A 96 8.60 7.81 -0.92
N ILE A 97 7.36 7.63 -1.39
CA ILE A 97 6.19 8.31 -0.83
C ILE A 97 5.19 7.26 -0.38
N ILE A 98 4.95 7.20 0.93
CA ILE A 98 4.07 6.25 1.59
C ILE A 98 2.84 7.00 2.10
N ILE A 99 1.69 6.76 1.47
CA ILE A 99 0.41 7.39 1.82
C ILE A 99 -0.46 6.37 2.56
N ALA A 100 -0.76 6.61 3.84
CA ALA A 100 -1.58 5.73 4.68
C ALA A 100 -1.13 4.25 4.63
N GLY A 101 0.18 4.01 4.51
CA GLY A 101 0.75 2.66 4.55
C GLY A 101 0.78 2.12 5.97
N ARG A 102 0.44 0.84 6.14
CA ARG A 102 0.57 0.14 7.43
C ARG A 102 2.01 -0.35 7.61
N LEU A 103 2.57 -0.16 8.80
CA LEU A 103 3.87 -0.73 9.22
C LEU A 103 3.70 -1.80 10.31
N LYS A 104 2.84 -1.54 11.29
CA LYS A 104 2.51 -2.45 12.41
C LYS A 104 1.47 -3.48 11.99
N THR A 105 1.84 -4.31 11.05
CA THR A 105 0.95 -5.26 10.37
C THR A 105 0.52 -6.37 11.33
N LYS A 106 1.38 -6.71 12.28
CA LYS A 106 1.09 -7.66 13.36
C LYS A 106 0.05 -7.12 14.35
N GLU A 107 0.10 -5.85 14.70
CA GLU A 107 -0.94 -5.22 15.55
C GLU A 107 -2.29 -5.22 14.83
N LEU A 108 -2.28 -4.95 13.52
CA LEU A 108 -3.48 -5.04 12.68
C LEU A 108 -4.00 -6.49 12.61
N TYR A 109 -3.11 -7.47 12.47
CA TYR A 109 -3.44 -8.90 12.56
C TYR A 109 -4.09 -9.24 13.91
N ASP A 110 -3.49 -8.83 15.04
CA ASP A 110 -4.02 -9.12 16.37
C ASP A 110 -5.41 -8.47 16.58
N GLN A 111 -5.65 -7.28 16.02
CA GLN A 111 -6.95 -6.60 16.06
C GLN A 111 -8.05 -7.31 15.24
N ILE A 112 -7.66 -8.04 14.19
CA ILE A 112 -8.59 -8.67 13.23
C ILE A 112 -8.80 -10.16 13.53
N ILE A 113 -7.73 -10.88 13.88
CA ILE A 113 -7.69 -12.35 13.96
C ILE A 113 -7.58 -12.87 15.40
N LYS A 114 -7.27 -12.04 16.41
CA LYS A 114 -7.24 -12.49 17.83
C LYS A 114 -8.39 -11.99 18.71
N LYS A 115 -9.41 -11.34 18.14
CA LYS A 115 -10.60 -10.96 18.91
C LYS A 115 -11.50 -12.18 19.22
N PRO A 116 -12.21 -12.21 20.37
CA PRO A 116 -13.25 -13.20 20.61
C PRO A 116 -14.25 -13.25 19.44
N GLY A 117 -14.45 -14.43 18.84
CA GLY A 117 -15.28 -14.63 17.63
C GLY A 117 -14.50 -14.75 16.30
N SER A 118 -13.17 -14.76 16.34
CA SER A 118 -12.30 -15.18 15.24
C SER A 118 -12.02 -16.70 15.37
N TYR A 119 -12.17 -17.42 14.26
CA TYR A 119 -12.00 -18.88 14.23
C TYR A 119 -10.64 -19.19 13.60
N PRO A 120 -9.67 -19.68 14.40
CA PRO A 120 -8.27 -19.75 13.99
C PRO A 120 -7.97 -20.80 12.91
N LYS A 121 -8.94 -21.61 12.48
CA LYS A 121 -8.79 -22.51 11.32
C LYS A 121 -10.13 -23.09 10.87
N LEU A 122 -10.56 -22.78 9.65
CA LEU A 122 -11.56 -23.56 8.90
C LEU A 122 -10.83 -24.30 7.78
N VAL A 123 -10.93 -25.63 7.77
CA VAL A 123 -10.36 -26.44 6.68
C VAL A 123 -11.46 -26.74 5.68
N LYS A 124 -11.28 -26.35 4.41
CA LYS A 124 -12.19 -26.70 3.31
C LYS A 124 -11.39 -26.99 2.05
N ASN A 125 -11.70 -28.10 1.37
CA ASN A 125 -11.02 -28.55 0.14
C ASN A 125 -9.47 -28.56 0.30
N ASN A 126 -8.98 -29.09 1.43
CA ASN A 126 -7.55 -29.12 1.79
C ASN A 126 -6.84 -27.74 1.90
N LYS A 127 -7.58 -26.63 1.92
CA LYS A 127 -7.04 -25.29 2.20
C LYS A 127 -7.43 -24.83 3.61
N ASN A 128 -6.49 -24.19 4.29
CA ASN A 128 -6.69 -23.55 5.60
C ASN A 128 -7.18 -22.11 5.42
N TYR A 129 -8.25 -21.77 6.12
CA TYR A 129 -8.86 -20.43 6.16
C TYR A 129 -8.92 -19.91 7.59
N TYR A 130 -8.78 -18.59 7.76
CA TYR A 130 -9.03 -17.89 9.03
C TYR A 130 -10.37 -17.16 8.94
N ALA A 131 -11.31 -17.49 9.84
CA ALA A 131 -12.65 -16.92 9.85
C ALA A 131 -12.79 -15.78 10.85
N PHE A 132 -13.59 -14.76 10.53
CA PHE A 132 -13.88 -13.62 11.41
C PHE A 132 -15.35 -13.18 11.30
N GLY A 133 -15.91 -12.77 12.45
CA GLY A 133 -17.36 -12.56 12.64
C GLY A 133 -17.94 -11.20 12.25
N LEU A 134 -17.13 -10.21 11.85
CA LEU A 134 -17.63 -8.88 11.47
C LEU A 134 -16.91 -8.29 10.26
N SER A 135 -17.70 -7.83 9.29
CA SER A 135 -17.28 -6.95 8.20
C SER A 135 -16.96 -5.55 8.74
N LYS A 136 -15.71 -5.31 9.13
CA LYS A 136 -15.15 -3.96 9.25
C LYS A 136 -14.19 -3.72 8.07
N PRO A 137 -14.05 -2.48 7.57
CA PRO A 137 -13.65 -2.15 6.18
C PRO A 137 -12.21 -2.53 5.78
N TYR A 138 -11.45 -3.16 6.66
CA TYR A 138 -10.02 -3.34 6.54
C TYR A 138 -9.63 -4.41 5.52
N ILE A 139 -10.50 -5.39 5.27
CA ILE A 139 -10.14 -6.53 4.44
C ILE A 139 -11.39 -7.07 3.71
N ARG A 140 -11.38 -7.06 2.37
CA ARG A 140 -12.34 -7.82 1.56
C ARG A 140 -12.05 -9.30 1.80
N ALA A 141 -13.03 -10.03 2.33
CA ALA A 141 -12.91 -11.45 2.55
C ALA A 141 -12.73 -12.20 1.23
N ASP A 142 -11.94 -13.27 1.26
CA ASP A 142 -11.79 -14.22 0.15
C ASP A 142 -13.08 -15.03 -0.03
N LYS A 143 -13.64 -15.52 1.07
CA LYS A 143 -14.87 -16.31 1.08
C LYS A 143 -15.77 -15.89 2.24
N THR A 144 -17.04 -16.24 2.11
CA THR A 144 -17.95 -16.27 3.23
C THR A 144 -18.37 -17.72 3.54
N PHE A 145 -18.41 -18.08 4.82
CA PHE A 145 -18.98 -19.34 5.28
C PHE A 145 -20.18 -19.07 6.16
N LYS A 146 -21.30 -19.69 5.85
CA LYS A 146 -22.50 -19.62 6.67
C LYS A 146 -22.62 -20.90 7.50
N ASN A 147 -22.71 -20.79 8.82
CA ASN A 147 -23.22 -21.86 9.68
C ASN A 147 -24.68 -21.56 10.07
N LYS A 148 -25.34 -22.47 10.82
CA LYS A 148 -26.76 -22.32 11.20
C LYS A 148 -27.10 -20.97 11.87
N ASN A 149 -26.14 -20.32 12.53
CA ASN A 149 -26.38 -19.11 13.33
C ASN A 149 -25.47 -17.91 12.97
N SER A 150 -24.55 -18.03 11.99
CA SER A 150 -23.51 -17.01 11.75
C SER A 150 -22.97 -17.00 10.31
N LEU A 151 -22.59 -15.82 9.84
CA LEU A 151 -21.80 -15.61 8.62
C LEU A 151 -20.37 -15.26 9.02
N PHE A 152 -19.42 -16.04 8.52
CA PHE A 152 -17.98 -15.80 8.69
C PHE A 152 -17.40 -15.30 7.39
N TYR A 153 -16.56 -14.28 7.49
CA TYR A 153 -15.68 -13.85 6.42
C TYR A 153 -14.35 -14.58 6.57
N CYS A 154 -13.68 -14.95 5.47
CA CYS A 154 -12.46 -15.76 5.51
C CYS A 154 -11.31 -15.16 4.74
N LEU A 155 -10.11 -15.36 5.27
CA LEU A 155 -8.84 -15.09 4.60
C LEU A 155 -8.06 -16.39 4.44
N CYS A 156 -7.31 -16.50 3.36
CA CYS A 156 -6.41 -17.63 3.16
C CYS A 156 -5.22 -17.54 4.13
N GLN A 157 -4.70 -18.70 4.54
CA GLN A 157 -3.53 -18.81 5.42
C GLN A 157 -2.35 -17.97 4.95
N LYS A 158 -2.03 -18.02 3.65
CA LYS A 158 -0.89 -17.31 3.05
C LYS A 158 -0.94 -15.81 3.33
N TYR A 159 -2.10 -15.18 3.14
CA TYR A 159 -2.27 -13.75 3.39
C TYR A 159 -2.06 -13.40 4.87
N VAL A 160 -2.51 -14.27 5.77
CA VAL A 160 -2.34 -14.10 7.21
C VAL A 160 -0.88 -14.24 7.63
N ASP A 161 -0.19 -15.26 7.14
CA ASP A 161 1.23 -15.48 7.40
C ASP A 161 2.08 -14.30 6.90
N GLU A 162 1.70 -13.72 5.77
CA GLU A 162 2.33 -12.51 5.28
C GLU A 162 2.07 -11.31 6.18
N LEU A 163 0.85 -11.06 6.64
CA LEU A 163 0.58 -9.96 7.59
C LEU A 163 1.43 -10.08 8.86
N ILE A 164 1.70 -11.29 9.33
CA ILE A 164 2.56 -11.56 10.50
C ILE A 164 4.02 -11.18 10.21
N ASN A 165 4.50 -11.43 8.99
CA ASN A 165 5.91 -11.27 8.62
C ASN A 165 6.23 -9.94 7.89
N GLU A 166 5.21 -9.25 7.36
CA GLU A 166 5.31 -8.05 6.52
C GLU A 166 6.11 -6.94 7.20
N GLU A 167 5.85 -6.68 8.48
CA GLU A 167 6.63 -5.71 9.27
C GLU A 167 8.13 -6.05 9.31
N SER A 168 8.48 -7.33 9.52
CA SER A 168 9.90 -7.76 9.58
C SER A 168 10.59 -7.58 8.23
N VAL A 169 9.89 -7.92 7.14
CA VAL A 169 10.40 -7.71 5.77
C VAL A 169 10.67 -6.23 5.52
N ILE A 170 9.74 -5.34 5.87
CA ILE A 170 9.91 -3.90 5.71
C ILE A 170 11.08 -3.39 6.56
N ARG A 171 11.22 -3.83 7.81
CA ARG A 171 12.35 -3.42 8.66
C ARG A 171 13.69 -3.84 8.05
N ASN A 172 13.76 -5.00 7.41
CA ASN A 172 14.97 -5.46 6.74
C ASN A 172 15.27 -4.66 5.47
N THR A 173 14.28 -4.24 4.69
CA THR A 173 14.51 -3.41 3.50
C THR A 173 15.04 -2.03 3.87
N PHE A 174 14.59 -1.44 4.98
CA PHE A 174 15.14 -0.19 5.51
C PHE A 174 16.61 -0.30 5.95
N LYS A 175 17.05 -1.46 6.46
CA LYS A 175 18.47 -1.67 6.81
C LYS A 175 19.37 -1.74 5.58
N LEU A 176 18.81 -2.17 4.45
CA LEU A 176 19.53 -2.38 3.19
C LEU A 176 19.39 -1.17 2.24
N SER A 177 18.68 -0.12 2.64
CA SER A 177 18.39 0.99 1.75
C SER A 177 19.59 1.90 1.53
N ASN A 178 19.55 2.60 0.39
CA ASN A 178 20.52 3.65 0.09
C ASN A 178 20.29 4.83 1.04
N LYS A 179 21.34 5.26 1.76
CA LYS A 179 21.29 6.38 2.70
C LYS A 179 20.91 7.72 2.05
N GLN A 180 20.99 7.82 0.72
CA GLN A 180 20.59 9.01 -0.02
C GLN A 180 19.09 9.07 -0.34
N ALA A 181 18.34 7.98 -0.14
CA ALA A 181 16.90 7.96 -0.38
C ALA A 181 16.16 8.90 0.58
N GLU A 182 15.19 9.64 0.06
CA GLU A 182 14.34 10.54 0.83
C GLU A 182 12.91 9.99 0.91
N LEU A 183 12.31 10.06 2.10
CA LEU A 183 10.99 9.49 2.36
C LEU A 183 9.97 10.56 2.75
N LEU A 184 8.76 10.43 2.23
CA LEU A 184 7.60 11.20 2.67
C LEU A 184 6.52 10.24 3.19
N PHE A 185 6.12 10.45 4.45
CA PHE A 185 5.04 9.71 5.11
C PHE A 185 3.81 10.59 5.24
N LEU A 186 2.73 10.24 4.55
CA LEU A 186 1.49 11.02 4.46
C LEU A 186 0.32 10.23 5.06
N GLN A 187 -0.47 10.82 5.93
CA GLN A 187 -1.71 10.19 6.39
C GLN A 187 -2.73 11.22 6.89
N SER A 188 -4.03 10.91 6.75
CA SER A 188 -5.08 11.68 7.42
C SER A 188 -5.25 11.26 8.87
N ARG A 189 -5.53 12.21 9.78
CA ARG A 189 -5.77 11.91 11.20
C ARG A 189 -7.10 11.22 11.45
N ASP A 190 -8.07 11.39 10.55
CA ASP A 190 -9.38 10.75 10.62
C ASP A 190 -9.42 9.39 9.91
N ASP A 191 -8.26 8.83 9.53
CA ASP A 191 -8.16 7.52 8.90
C ASP A 191 -8.67 6.41 9.82
N LYS A 192 -9.92 6.02 9.54
CA LYS A 192 -10.63 4.82 9.97
C LYS A 192 -9.79 3.55 9.87
N THR A 193 -9.22 3.34 8.68
CA THR A 193 -8.86 2.02 8.13
C THR A 193 -7.39 1.66 8.36
N VAL A 194 -6.51 2.64 8.53
CA VAL A 194 -5.16 2.36 8.99
C VAL A 194 -4.94 3.25 10.19
N PRO A 195 -4.65 2.69 11.39
CA PRO A 195 -4.28 3.51 12.54
C PRO A 195 -3.16 4.47 12.15
N TYR A 196 -3.19 5.69 12.68
CA TYR A 196 -2.21 6.72 12.37
C TYR A 196 -0.79 6.23 12.71
N GLN A 197 0.03 6.04 11.68
CA GLN A 197 1.31 5.31 11.78
C GLN A 197 2.50 6.07 11.15
N VAL A 198 2.34 7.33 10.74
CA VAL A 198 3.44 8.10 10.15
C VAL A 198 4.62 8.28 11.11
N ASN A 199 4.37 8.28 12.43
CA ASN A 199 5.43 8.39 13.45
C ASN A 199 6.26 7.10 13.53
N GLU A 200 5.65 5.95 13.31
CA GLU A 200 6.31 4.65 13.29
C GLU A 200 7.19 4.51 12.06
N TRP A 201 6.70 4.96 10.90
CA TRP A 201 7.51 5.09 9.70
C TRP A 201 8.70 6.03 9.90
N LYS A 202 8.46 7.21 10.49
CA LYS A 202 9.51 8.17 10.84
C LYS A 202 10.58 7.53 11.73
N LYS A 203 10.18 6.90 12.82
CA LYS A 203 11.12 6.21 13.73
C LYS A 203 11.96 5.17 12.98
N LEU A 204 11.34 4.38 12.09
CA LEU A 204 12.06 3.40 11.29
C LEU A 204 13.06 4.06 10.33
N ALA A 205 12.69 5.15 9.67
CA ALA A 205 13.60 5.90 8.81
C ALA A 205 14.78 6.53 9.59
N ASP A 206 14.49 7.17 10.73
CA ASP A 206 15.50 7.77 11.62
C ASP A 206 16.51 6.73 12.10
N MET A 207 16.04 5.55 12.54
CA MET A 207 16.91 4.44 12.97
C MET A 207 17.87 3.95 11.87
N ASN A 208 17.53 4.16 10.60
CA ASN A 208 18.34 3.76 9.46
C ASN A 208 19.06 4.95 8.79
N ASN A 209 19.06 6.12 9.43
CA ASN A 209 19.68 7.36 8.93
C ASN A 209 19.17 7.79 7.55
N LEU A 210 17.87 7.61 7.28
CA LEU A 210 17.24 8.05 6.04
C LEU A 210 16.59 9.42 6.23
N LYS A 211 16.80 10.31 5.26
CA LYS A 211 16.09 11.60 5.23
C LYS A 211 14.60 11.34 5.12
N ASN A 212 13.81 11.98 5.98
CA ASN A 212 12.39 11.77 5.97
C ASN A 212 11.61 13.02 6.36
N GLU A 213 10.37 13.06 5.89
CA GLU A 213 9.36 14.04 6.27
C GLU A 213 8.06 13.31 6.62
N ILE A 214 7.37 13.81 7.64
CA ILE A 214 5.99 13.42 7.95
C ILE A 214 5.05 14.54 7.57
N TYR A 215 3.88 14.19 7.05
CA TYR A 215 2.84 15.15 6.78
C TYR A 215 1.46 14.59 7.11
N SER A 216 0.71 15.38 7.86
CA SER A 216 -0.65 15.07 8.28
C SER A 216 -1.62 15.88 7.43
N ILE A 217 -2.51 15.21 6.70
CA ILE A 217 -3.57 15.89 5.95
C ILE A 217 -4.50 16.59 6.93
N LYS A 218 -4.79 17.87 6.66
CA LYS A 218 -5.60 18.71 7.55
C LYS A 218 -7.09 18.55 7.26
N PHE A 219 -7.44 18.31 6.01
CA PHE A 219 -8.82 18.13 5.59
C PHE A 219 -9.33 16.71 5.89
N PRO A 220 -10.55 16.55 6.43
CA PRO A 220 -11.17 15.25 6.62
C PRO A 220 -11.32 14.49 5.30
N CYS A 221 -10.81 13.26 5.25
CA CYS A 221 -10.87 12.41 4.06
C CYS A 221 -10.81 10.90 4.36
N GLY A 222 -10.64 10.54 5.64
CA GLY A 222 -10.46 9.18 6.10
C GLY A 222 -9.36 8.44 5.33
N HIS A 223 -9.61 7.16 5.08
CA HIS A 223 -8.67 6.32 4.30
C HIS A 223 -8.76 6.53 2.79
N MET A 224 -9.83 7.17 2.32
CA MET A 224 -10.21 7.15 0.90
C MET A 224 -9.61 8.31 0.11
N PHE A 225 -9.28 9.43 0.76
CA PHE A 225 -8.74 10.63 0.09
C PHE A 225 -9.67 11.07 -1.05
N ASN A 226 -10.96 11.20 -0.74
CA ASN A 226 -12.01 11.43 -1.75
C ASN A 226 -12.66 12.82 -1.68
N THR A 227 -12.19 13.70 -0.79
CA THR A 227 -12.62 15.09 -0.71
C THR A 227 -11.64 15.97 -1.47
N GLU A 228 -12.15 16.88 -2.30
CA GLU A 228 -11.32 17.72 -3.18
C GLU A 228 -10.24 18.52 -2.41
N PRO A 229 -10.51 19.17 -1.26
CA PRO A 229 -9.47 19.87 -0.51
C PRO A 229 -8.34 18.95 -0.03
N ALA A 230 -8.67 17.74 0.43
CA ALA A 230 -7.69 16.77 0.88
C ALA A 230 -6.87 16.21 -0.29
N VAL A 231 -7.50 15.99 -1.44
CA VAL A 231 -6.82 15.55 -2.67
C VAL A 231 -5.80 16.60 -3.10
N ASN A 232 -6.22 17.87 -3.22
CA ASN A 232 -5.35 18.96 -3.65
C ASN A 232 -4.19 19.16 -2.66
N GLU A 233 -4.46 19.21 -1.35
CA GLU A 233 -3.42 19.31 -0.31
C GLU A 233 -2.41 18.15 -0.40
N THR A 234 -2.90 16.92 -0.58
CA THR A 234 -2.04 15.73 -0.69
C THR A 234 -1.15 15.81 -1.93
N VAL A 235 -1.72 16.17 -3.08
CA VAL A 235 -1.00 16.26 -4.35
C VAL A 235 0.04 17.37 -4.31
N ASP A 236 -0.33 18.56 -3.84
CA ASP A 236 0.60 19.70 -3.73
C ASP A 236 1.77 19.36 -2.80
N LYS A 237 1.50 18.67 -1.70
CA LYS A 237 2.57 18.22 -0.79
C LYS A 237 3.51 17.21 -1.46
N ILE A 238 2.97 16.26 -2.21
CA ILE A 238 3.75 15.29 -2.96
C ILE A 238 4.64 15.98 -4.00
N ILE A 239 4.08 16.88 -4.81
CA ILE A 239 4.81 17.57 -5.88
C ILE A 239 5.88 18.49 -5.30
N SER A 240 5.57 19.22 -4.21
CA SER A 240 6.56 20.01 -3.47
C SER A 240 7.72 19.14 -3.00
N PHE A 241 7.43 17.99 -2.39
CA PHE A 241 8.47 17.06 -1.94
C PHE A 241 9.30 16.50 -3.10
N ILE A 242 8.69 16.24 -4.26
CA ILE A 242 9.38 15.76 -5.46
C ILE A 242 10.36 16.82 -5.99
N ASN A 243 9.99 18.10 -5.94
CA ASN A 243 10.76 19.20 -6.54
C ASN A 243 11.90 19.75 -5.65
N CYS A 244 11.89 19.48 -4.34
CA CYS A 244 13.02 19.80 -3.44
C CYS A 244 14.29 19.01 -3.76
#